data_AF-A0A800CGP3-F1
#
_entry.id   AF-A0A800CGP3-F1
#
_cell.length_a   1.000
_cell.length_b   1.000
_cell.length_c   1.000
_cell.angle_alpha   90.00
_cell.angle_beta   90.00
_cell.angle_gamma   90.00
#
_symmetry.space_group_name_H-M   'P 1'
#
loop_
_entity.id
_entity.type
_entity.pdbx_description
1 polymer ?
#
loop_
_entity_poly.entity_id
_entity_poly.type
_entity_poly.pdbx_seq_one_letter_code
_entity_poly.pdbx_strand_id
1 'polypeptide(L)'
;GNSQGFPHSDQTKVSKEKIFKLYCMEPRQVEGAYYALPYNPYGRKEDYAWSFPARWFNMKEDEVVLIGDEFWEKIGGLGTYQAFIEVVNEIGAEYKEQIYREYLGIEPPPGSLDTPLS
;
A
#
# COMPACT_ATOMS: atom_id res chain seq x y z
N GLY A 1 3.71 -23.52 -22.45
CA GLY A 1 2.65 -23.29 -21.45
C GLY A 1 2.67 -21.84 -21.09
N ASN A 2 1.66 -21.08 -21.49
CA ASN A 2 1.66 -19.62 -21.34
C ASN A 2 1.46 -19.24 -19.88
N SER A 3 2.55 -18.79 -19.25
CA SER A 3 2.52 -18.02 -18.01
C SER A 3 2.04 -16.61 -18.34
N GLN A 4 0.73 -16.41 -18.44
CA GLN A 4 0.15 -15.07 -18.35
C GLN A 4 0.37 -14.61 -16.90
N GLY A 5 1.36 -13.75 -16.69
CA GLY A 5 1.52 -13.05 -15.43
C GLY A 5 0.28 -12.18 -15.22
N PHE A 6 -0.37 -12.31 -14.06
CA PHE A 6 -1.42 -11.35 -13.69
C PHE A 6 -0.80 -9.94 -13.71
N PRO A 7 -1.49 -8.91 -14.22
CA PRO A 7 -0.91 -7.58 -14.44
C PRO A 7 -0.21 -6.99 -13.20
N HIS A 8 -0.71 -7.30 -12.01
CA HIS A 8 -0.13 -6.88 -10.72
C HIS A 8 1.17 -7.63 -10.35
N SER A 9 1.30 -8.90 -10.77
CA SER A 9 2.51 -9.70 -10.55
C SER A 9 3.67 -9.19 -11.42
N ASP A 10 3.40 -8.87 -12.68
CA ASP A 10 4.43 -8.35 -13.59
C ASP A 10 4.93 -6.98 -13.13
N GLN A 11 4.03 -6.12 -12.62
CA GLN A 11 4.41 -4.85 -11.99
C GLN A 11 5.30 -5.06 -10.76
N THR A 12 5.00 -6.05 -9.91
CA THR A 12 5.81 -6.36 -8.73
C THR A 12 7.21 -6.84 -9.14
N LYS A 13 7.30 -7.71 -10.14
CA LYS A 13 8.58 -8.18 -10.71
C LYS A 13 9.43 -7.01 -11.21
N VAL A 14 8.83 -6.15 -12.04
CA VAL A 14 9.51 -4.98 -12.62
C VAL A 14 10.00 -4.03 -11.51
N SER A 15 9.22 -3.87 -10.44
CA SER A 15 9.62 -3.06 -9.29
C SER A 15 10.85 -3.64 -8.59
N LYS A 16 10.89 -4.97 -8.37
CA LYS A 16 12.07 -5.65 -7.80
C LYS A 16 13.32 -5.48 -8.66
N GLU A 17 13.18 -5.64 -9.98
CA GLU A 17 14.29 -5.45 -10.92
C GLU A 17 14.83 -4.01 -10.89
N LYS A 18 13.94 -3.00 -10.79
CA LYS A 18 14.34 -1.60 -10.69
C LYS A 18 15.07 -1.30 -9.39
N ILE A 19 14.55 -1.76 -8.26
CA ILE A 19 15.20 -1.61 -6.95
C ILE A 19 16.60 -2.21 -6.98
N PHE A 20 16.74 -3.44 -7.49
CA PHE A 20 18.03 -4.11 -7.63
C PHE A 20 19.00 -3.31 -8.50
N LYS A 21 18.56 -2.84 -9.68
CA LYS A 21 19.38 -2.03 -10.58
C LYS A 21 19.89 -0.76 -9.90
N LEU A 22 19.06 -0.06 -9.12
CA LEU A 22 19.45 1.15 -8.39
C LEU A 22 20.54 0.86 -7.36
N TYR A 23 20.43 -0.25 -6.61
CA TYR A 23 21.44 -0.65 -5.63
C TYR A 23 22.76 -1.11 -6.27
N CYS A 24 22.71 -1.65 -7.49
CA CYS A 24 23.90 -2.11 -8.22
C CYS A 24 24.60 -1.03 -9.06
N MET A 25 24.13 0.21 -9.06
CA MET A 25 24.80 1.29 -9.81
C MET A 25 26.16 1.63 -9.18
N GLU A 26 27.18 1.80 -10.03
CA GLU A 26 28.51 2.26 -9.64
C GLU A 26 28.85 3.55 -10.41
N PRO A 27 29.09 4.68 -9.72
CA PRO A 27 29.00 4.85 -8.27
C PRO A 27 27.57 4.77 -7.74
N ARG A 28 27.41 4.44 -6.45
CA ARG A 28 26.09 4.34 -5.80
C ARG A 28 25.32 5.65 -5.96
N GLN A 29 24.12 5.58 -6.55
CA GLN A 29 23.28 6.76 -6.84
C GLN A 29 22.20 7.03 -5.79
N VAL A 30 21.79 6.00 -5.04
CA VAL A 30 20.70 6.10 -4.07
C VAL A 30 21.12 5.56 -2.70
N GLU A 31 20.55 6.13 -1.65
CA GLU A 31 20.72 5.61 -0.28
C GLU A 31 19.67 4.55 0.07
N GLY A 32 18.54 4.55 -0.63
CA GLY A 32 17.53 3.50 -0.50
C GLY A 32 16.52 3.50 -1.64
N ALA A 33 15.99 2.33 -1.95
CA ALA A 33 14.91 2.12 -2.90
C ALA A 33 13.94 1.09 -2.31
N TYR A 34 12.66 1.46 -2.21
CA TYR A 34 11.66 0.72 -1.43
C TYR A 34 10.46 0.34 -2.29
N TYR A 35 9.85 -0.80 -1.96
CA TYR A 35 8.54 -1.22 -2.43
C TYR A 35 7.51 -0.84 -1.36
N ALA A 36 6.88 0.32 -1.53
CA ALA A 36 6.00 0.89 -0.52
C ALA A 36 4.51 0.68 -0.85
N LEU A 37 3.73 0.31 0.16
CA LEU A 37 2.28 0.22 0.13
C LEU A 37 1.71 1.20 1.17
N PRO A 38 0.86 2.16 0.77
CA PRO A 38 0.43 3.23 1.67
C PRO A 38 -0.56 2.78 2.75
N TYR A 39 -1.13 1.57 2.65
CA TYR A 39 -2.13 1.04 3.57
C TYR A 39 -1.99 -0.48 3.72
N ASN A 40 -2.25 -0.98 4.93
CA ASN A 40 -2.32 -2.41 5.22
C ASN A 40 -3.77 -2.84 5.51
N PRO A 41 -4.44 -3.56 4.60
CA PRO A 41 -5.81 -4.02 4.85
C PRO A 41 -5.92 -5.10 5.93
N TYR A 42 -4.79 -5.63 6.42
CA TYR A 42 -4.71 -6.64 7.48
C TYR A 42 -4.30 -6.06 8.84
N GLY A 43 -4.18 -4.73 8.94
CA GLY A 43 -3.73 -4.05 10.15
C GLY A 43 -2.20 -4.14 10.33
N ARG A 44 -1.69 -5.24 10.86
CA ARG A 44 -0.26 -5.41 11.15
C ARG A 44 0.49 -6.07 10.00
N LYS A 45 1.77 -5.72 9.81
CA LYS A 45 2.59 -6.25 8.71
C LYS A 45 2.73 -7.77 8.78
N GLU A 46 2.83 -8.33 9.97
CA GLU A 46 2.95 -9.78 10.20
C GLU A 46 1.69 -10.53 9.74
N ASP A 47 0.54 -9.85 9.75
CA ASP A 47 -0.75 -10.40 9.34
C ASP A 47 -0.99 -10.24 7.82
N TYR A 48 -0.09 -9.56 7.10
CA TYR A 48 -0.23 -9.31 5.67
C TYR A 48 -0.35 -10.61 4.87
N ALA A 49 -1.46 -10.79 4.16
CA ALA A 49 -1.80 -12.04 3.49
C ALA A 49 -2.02 -11.90 1.97
N TRP A 50 -1.73 -10.74 1.37
CA TRP A 50 -1.91 -10.58 -0.07
C TRP A 50 -0.84 -11.35 -0.85
N SER A 51 -1.27 -12.39 -1.56
CA SER A 51 -0.38 -13.37 -2.19
C SER A 51 0.28 -12.90 -3.48
N PHE A 52 -0.27 -11.89 -4.16
CA PHE A 52 0.22 -11.44 -5.47
C PHE A 52 1.67 -10.94 -5.43
N PRO A 53 2.05 -9.99 -4.54
CA PRO A 53 3.43 -9.53 -4.48
C PRO A 53 4.37 -10.53 -3.79
N ALA A 54 3.83 -11.47 -3.00
CA ALA A 54 4.58 -12.47 -2.25
C ALA A 54 5.40 -13.44 -3.14
N ARG A 55 5.09 -13.51 -4.44
CA ARG A 55 5.92 -14.24 -5.42
C ARG A 55 7.32 -13.65 -5.57
N TRP A 56 7.47 -12.34 -5.38
CA TRP A 56 8.70 -11.62 -5.66
C TRP A 56 9.35 -11.03 -4.41
N PHE A 57 8.57 -10.66 -3.40
CA PHE A 57 9.08 -10.15 -2.13
C PHE A 57 8.63 -11.03 -0.96
N ASN A 58 9.45 -11.12 0.07
CA ASN A 58 8.97 -11.51 1.38
C ASN A 58 8.28 -10.30 2.01
N MET A 59 6.97 -10.21 1.83
CA MET A 59 6.18 -9.03 2.22
C MET A 59 6.24 -8.68 3.72
N LYS A 60 6.66 -9.63 4.55
CA LYS A 60 6.68 -9.47 6.00
C LYS A 60 8.08 -9.12 6.52
N GLU A 61 9.12 -9.63 5.87
CA GLU A 61 10.48 -9.59 6.41
C GLU A 61 11.47 -8.80 5.54
N ASP A 62 11.19 -8.58 4.24
CA ASP A 62 12.07 -7.80 3.39
C ASP A 62 12.08 -6.33 3.86
N GLU A 63 13.24 -5.79 4.26
CA GLU A 63 13.40 -4.41 4.73
C GLU A 63 13.04 -3.36 3.68
N VAL A 64 13.15 -3.71 2.39
CA VAL A 64 12.76 -2.83 1.29
C VAL A 64 11.25 -2.72 1.14
N VAL A 65 10.47 -3.59 1.77
CA VAL A 65 9.00 -3.56 1.75
C VAL A 65 8.52 -2.72 2.92
N LEU A 66 7.84 -1.61 2.63
CA LEU A 66 7.25 -0.73 3.63
C LEU A 66 5.73 -0.76 3.47
N ILE A 67 4.98 -1.06 4.54
CA ILE A 67 3.51 -1.16 4.47
C ILE A 67 2.89 -0.29 5.55
N GLY A 68 1.94 0.58 5.18
CA GLY A 68 1.17 1.38 6.14
C GLY A 68 2.08 2.28 6.98
N ASP A 69 2.11 2.04 8.28
CA ASP A 69 2.90 2.79 9.26
C ASP A 69 4.37 2.92 8.87
N GLU A 70 5.04 1.83 8.49
CA GLU A 70 6.45 1.86 8.08
C GLU A 70 6.72 2.84 6.93
N PHE A 71 5.80 2.91 5.96
CA PHE A 71 5.95 3.82 4.83
C PHE A 71 5.77 5.27 5.28
N TRP A 72 4.69 5.55 6.01
CA TRP A 72 4.35 6.90 6.44
C TRP A 72 5.33 7.45 7.47
N GLU A 73 5.80 6.63 8.40
CA GLU A 73 6.83 7.00 9.35
C GLU A 73 8.18 7.24 8.67
N LYS A 74 8.51 6.48 7.61
CA LYS A 74 9.74 6.71 6.83
C LYS A 74 9.78 8.09 6.18
N ILE A 75 8.65 8.57 5.65
CA ILE A 75 8.61 9.83 4.89
C ILE A 75 8.19 11.05 5.71
N GLY A 76 7.41 10.87 6.77
CA GLY A 76 6.88 11.96 7.59
C GLY A 76 7.31 11.95 9.06
N GLY A 77 7.94 10.86 9.51
CA GLY A 77 8.32 10.67 10.91
C GLY A 77 7.23 10.01 11.77
N LEU A 78 7.59 9.74 13.03
CA LEU A 78 6.73 9.05 14.00
C LEU A 78 5.36 9.72 14.13
N GLY A 79 4.29 8.94 14.06
CA GLY A 79 2.91 9.41 14.18
C GLY A 79 2.26 9.92 12.89
N THR A 80 3.02 9.97 11.77
CA THR A 80 2.46 10.41 10.48
C THR A 80 1.30 9.53 10.02
N TYR A 81 1.42 8.22 10.20
CA TYR A 81 0.36 7.29 9.81
C TYR A 81 -0.93 7.54 10.59
N GLN A 82 -0.81 7.73 11.90
CA GLN A 82 -1.95 8.00 12.76
C GLN A 82 -2.65 9.32 12.38
N ALA A 83 -1.88 10.39 12.16
CA ALA A 83 -2.42 11.66 11.69
C ALA A 83 -3.10 11.53 10.32
N PHE A 84 -2.53 10.74 9.40
CA PHE A 84 -3.14 10.46 8.11
C PHE A 84 -4.49 9.73 8.25
N ILE A 85 -4.54 8.68 9.07
CA ILE A 85 -5.77 7.91 9.32
C ILE A 85 -6.85 8.77 9.98
N GLU A 86 -6.47 9.64 10.93
CA GLU A 86 -7.40 10.58 11.57
C GLU A 86 -8.06 11.52 10.56
N VAL A 87 -7.26 12.15 9.69
CA VAL A 87 -7.78 13.05 8.65
C VAL A 87 -8.68 12.30 7.67
N VAL A 88 -8.29 11.09 7.25
CA VAL A 88 -9.12 10.30 6.32
C VAL A 88 -10.43 9.87 6.99
N ASN A 89 -10.41 9.55 8.29
CA ASN A 89 -11.62 9.20 9.03
C ASN A 89 -12.54 10.40 9.26
N GLU A 90 -11.98 11.61 9.45
CA GLU A 90 -12.74 12.85 9.58
C GLU A 90 -13.57 13.16 8.32
N ILE A 91 -12.96 13.03 7.15
CA ILE A 91 -13.61 13.34 5.87
C ILE A 91 -14.32 12.13 5.24
N GLY A 92 -14.03 10.92 5.72
CA GLY A 92 -14.35 9.67 5.04
C GLY A 92 -15.84 9.43 4.83
N ALA A 93 -16.70 9.84 5.76
CA ALA A 93 -18.15 9.67 5.64
C ALA A 93 -18.72 10.49 4.48
N GLU A 94 -18.32 11.76 4.36
CA GLU A 94 -18.76 12.65 3.27
C GLU A 94 -18.30 12.14 1.91
N TYR A 95 -17.02 11.77 1.79
CA TYR A 95 -16.48 11.23 0.54
C TYR A 95 -17.12 9.89 0.14
N LYS A 96 -17.36 8.99 1.09
CA LYS A 96 -18.05 7.72 0.80
C LYS A 96 -19.45 7.96 0.27
N GLU A 97 -20.18 8.89 0.87
CA GLU A 97 -21.52 9.25 0.40
C GLU A 97 -21.50 9.78 -1.04
N GLN A 98 -20.58 10.69 -1.36
CA GLN A 98 -20.39 11.20 -2.72
C GLN A 98 -20.03 10.07 -3.70
N ILE A 99 -19.13 9.16 -3.33
CA ILE A 99 -18.76 8.00 -4.17
C ILE A 99 -19.98 7.14 -4.49
N TYR A 100 -20.77 6.77 -3.48
CA TYR A 100 -21.96 5.94 -3.68
C TYR A 100 -23.00 6.63 -4.57
N ARG A 101 -23.31 7.89 -4.28
CA ARG A 101 -24.40 8.60 -4.94
C ARG A 101 -24.02 9.15 -6.31
N GLU A 102 -22.87 9.82 -6.40
CA GLU A 102 -22.48 10.59 -7.60
C GLU A 102 -21.73 9.74 -8.63
N TYR A 103 -20.90 8.79 -8.16
CA TYR A 103 -20.07 7.97 -9.06
C TYR A 103 -20.67 6.59 -9.32
N LEU A 104 -21.21 5.94 -8.30
CA LEU A 104 -21.79 4.60 -8.43
C LEU A 104 -23.31 4.65 -8.73
N GLY A 105 -23.99 5.76 -8.45
CA GLY A 105 -25.42 5.93 -8.69
C GLY A 105 -26.31 5.04 -7.82
N ILE A 106 -25.82 4.63 -6.64
CA ILE A 106 -26.55 3.76 -5.70
C ILE A 106 -26.61 4.37 -4.30
N GLU A 107 -27.58 3.95 -3.50
CA GLU A 107 -27.64 4.30 -2.08
C GLU A 107 -26.51 3.60 -1.30
N PRO A 108 -25.83 4.28 -0.36
CA PRO A 108 -24.86 3.65 0.53
C PRO A 108 -25.51 2.50 1.31
N PRO A 109 -24.89 1.30 1.36
CA PRO A 109 -25.36 0.22 2.22
C PRO A 109 -25.38 0.65 3.70
N PRO A 110 -26.32 0.14 4.53
CA PRO A 110 -26.36 0.45 5.95
C PRO A 110 -25.02 0.19 6.66
N GLY A 111 -24.49 1.18 7.37
CA GLY A 111 -23.23 1.10 8.12
C GLY A 111 -21.95 1.27 7.30
N SER A 112 -22.03 1.48 5.98
CA SER A 112 -20.84 1.67 5.12
C SER A 112 -20.12 3.00 5.39
N LEU A 113 -20.88 4.04 5.79
CA LEU A 113 -20.35 5.38 6.07
C LEU A 113 -19.58 5.41 7.40
N ASP A 114 -20.05 4.68 8.41
CA ASP A 114 -19.55 4.75 9.79
C ASP A 114 -18.31 3.89 10.05
N THR A 115 -17.84 3.10 9.08
CA THR A 115 -16.67 2.23 9.27
C THR A 115 -15.36 3.03 9.10
N PRO A 116 -14.59 3.30 10.16
CA PRO A 116 -13.31 3.97 10.05
C PRO A 116 -12.25 3.05 9.43
N LEU A 117 -11.21 3.65 8.87
CA LEU A 117 -9.98 2.94 8.58
C LEU A 117 -9.30 2.53 9.88
N SER A 118 -8.75 1.31 9.86
CA SER A 118 -8.05 0.64 10.97
C SER A 118 -6.56 0.51 10.69
#